data_AF-A0A954GEE7-F1
#
_entry.id   AF-A0A954GEE7-F1
#
_cell.length_a   1.000
_cell.length_b   1.000
_cell.length_c   1.000
_cell.angle_alpha   90.00
_cell.angle_beta   90.00
_cell.angle_gamma   90.00
#
_symmetry.space_group_name_H-M   'P 1'
#
loop_
_entity.id
_entity.type
_entity.pdbx_description
1 polymer ?
#
loop_
_entity_poly.entity_id
_entity_poly.type
_entity_poly.pdbx_seq_one_letter_code
_entity_poly.pdbx_strand_id
1 'polypeptide(L)'
;MTNHTPSRTPRKSHRAVPKKPRPDFPPGINKGSGHWCKKIRGKVHYFGKVEDDPKGVEAEKEWNRVRDDLYAAREPGARDSDSISLKGLVNEYLTHQERRRDAGEISLRTFLGMHATCENLVKALGKTKQVSTLRPDDFAKLKTYLAKTRQAVSLRNEMQRCRSFFRHAHVNDLISE
;
A
#
# COMPACT_ATOMS: atom_id res chain seq x y z
N MET A 1 -32.71 53.28 -13.91
CA MET A 1 -33.13 52.08 -14.66
C MET A 1 -32.22 51.91 -15.87
N THR A 2 -32.17 50.68 -16.39
CA THR A 2 -31.65 50.22 -17.71
C THR A 2 -30.15 49.91 -17.85
N ASN A 3 -29.89 48.60 -17.79
CA ASN A 3 -28.75 47.87 -18.35
C ASN A 3 -28.58 48.10 -19.86
N HIS A 4 -27.37 47.92 -20.37
CA HIS A 4 -27.12 47.32 -21.69
C HIS A 4 -25.81 46.52 -21.67
N THR A 5 -25.86 45.30 -22.19
CA THR A 5 -24.72 44.43 -22.51
C THR A 5 -24.60 44.37 -24.03
N PRO A 6 -23.38 44.29 -24.59
CA PRO A 6 -23.13 43.10 -25.41
C PRO A 6 -21.71 42.51 -25.30
N SER A 7 -21.68 41.21 -25.57
CA SER A 7 -20.59 40.24 -25.51
C SER A 7 -19.71 40.24 -26.78
N ARG A 8 -18.41 39.87 -26.65
CA ARG A 8 -17.52 39.54 -27.77
C ARG A 8 -16.66 38.28 -27.47
N THR A 9 -16.57 37.40 -28.46
CA THR A 9 -16.00 36.03 -28.49
C THR A 9 -14.47 35.93 -28.32
N PRO A 10 -13.93 34.72 -27.99
CA PRO A 10 -12.72 34.59 -27.17
C PRO A 10 -11.41 34.47 -27.97
N ARG A 11 -10.35 35.09 -27.43
CA ARG A 11 -8.94 34.88 -27.82
C ARG A 11 -8.39 33.72 -26.98
N LYS A 12 -7.65 32.77 -27.58
CA LYS A 12 -6.95 31.67 -26.84
C LYS A 12 -6.15 32.28 -25.69
N SER A 13 -6.67 32.15 -24.47
CA SER A 13 -6.02 32.70 -23.29
C SER A 13 -4.75 31.88 -23.02
N HIS A 14 -3.64 32.57 -22.76
CA HIS A 14 -2.48 31.94 -22.14
C HIS A 14 -2.99 31.15 -20.94
N ARG A 15 -2.90 29.82 -20.99
CA ARG A 15 -3.27 28.99 -19.84
C ARG A 15 -2.44 29.50 -18.68
N ALA A 16 -3.12 30.09 -17.69
CA ALA A 16 -2.48 30.77 -16.59
C ALA A 16 -1.41 29.83 -16.01
N VAL A 17 -0.15 30.28 -15.98
CA VAL A 17 0.95 29.47 -15.48
C VAL A 17 0.59 29.10 -14.04
N PRO A 18 0.41 27.81 -13.71
CA PRO A 18 0.01 27.43 -12.38
C PRO A 18 1.10 27.89 -11.40
N LYS A 19 0.70 28.61 -10.36
CA LYS A 19 1.61 29.11 -9.32
C LYS A 19 1.59 28.16 -8.14
N LYS A 20 2.71 28.10 -7.42
CA LYS A 20 2.75 27.39 -6.14
C LYS A 20 1.71 28.00 -5.18
N PRO A 21 1.08 27.19 -4.31
CA PRO A 21 0.09 27.69 -3.36
C PRO A 21 0.74 28.58 -2.29
N ARG A 22 2.00 28.29 -1.93
CA ARG A 22 2.82 29.04 -0.97
C ARG A 22 4.32 28.91 -1.27
N PRO A 23 5.18 29.84 -0.79
CA PRO A 23 6.61 29.84 -1.09
C PRO A 23 7.37 28.59 -0.61
N ASP A 24 6.98 28.04 0.53
CA ASP A 24 7.58 26.88 1.20
C ASP A 24 7.03 25.53 0.69
N PHE A 25 6.12 25.54 -0.30
CA PHE A 25 5.53 24.31 -0.83
C PHE A 25 6.61 23.37 -1.41
N PRO A 26 6.78 22.15 -0.85
CA PRO A 26 7.97 21.35 -1.13
C PRO A 26 8.08 20.86 -2.58
N PRO A 27 7.01 20.32 -3.21
CA PRO A 27 7.00 20.05 -4.65
C PRO A 27 7.02 21.34 -5.50
N GLY A 28 7.77 21.31 -6.60
CA GLY A 28 7.69 22.31 -7.67
C GLY A 28 6.61 21.97 -8.68
N ILE A 29 6.40 22.86 -9.67
CA ILE A 29 5.52 22.60 -10.82
C ILE A 29 6.41 22.36 -12.03
N ASN A 30 6.24 21.21 -12.68
CA ASN A 30 6.84 20.99 -13.99
C ASN A 30 6.04 21.80 -15.02
N LYS A 31 6.65 22.86 -15.57
CA LYS A 31 5.99 23.79 -16.51
C LYS A 31 5.60 23.12 -17.84
N GLY A 32 6.29 22.05 -18.24
CA GLY A 32 6.01 21.34 -19.49
C GLY A 32 4.86 20.34 -19.36
N SER A 33 4.77 19.64 -18.22
CA SER A 33 3.75 18.60 -18.00
C SER A 33 2.61 18.99 -17.05
N GLY A 34 2.70 20.13 -16.36
CA GLY A 34 1.67 20.59 -15.42
C GLY A 34 1.51 19.72 -14.17
N HIS A 35 2.56 19.01 -13.75
CA HIS A 35 2.54 18.14 -12.57
C HIS A 35 3.31 18.74 -11.39
N TRP A 36 2.88 18.41 -10.17
CA TRP A 36 3.67 18.58 -8.97
C TRP A 36 4.87 17.62 -9.00
N CYS A 37 6.09 18.11 -8.78
CA CYS A 37 7.30 17.29 -8.87
C CYS A 37 8.45 17.73 -7.95
N LYS A 38 9.34 16.82 -7.59
CA LYS A 38 10.61 17.12 -6.90
C LYS A 38 11.75 16.30 -7.47
N LYS A 39 12.91 16.93 -7.66
CA LYS A 39 14.15 16.22 -7.99
C LYS A 39 14.83 15.75 -6.70
N ILE A 40 15.03 14.45 -6.56
CA ILE A 40 15.76 13.80 -5.46
C ILE A 40 16.80 12.89 -6.08
N ARG A 41 18.06 13.01 -5.64
CA ARG A 41 19.17 12.12 -6.07
C ARG A 41 19.24 11.91 -7.59
N GLY A 42 19.10 13.00 -8.35
CA GLY A 42 19.20 12.99 -9.81
C GLY A 42 17.91 12.60 -10.55
N LYS A 43 16.90 12.05 -9.87
CA LYS A 43 15.62 11.61 -10.47
C LYS A 43 14.49 12.57 -10.14
N VAL A 44 13.57 12.79 -11.08
CA VAL A 44 12.37 13.61 -10.88
C VAL A 44 11.21 12.71 -10.48
N HIS A 45 10.61 12.98 -9.33
CA HIS A 45 9.42 12.30 -8.81
C HIS A 45 8.21 13.19 -8.96
N TYR A 46 7.08 12.61 -9.40
CA TYR A 46 5.83 13.32 -9.64
C TYR A 46 4.78 12.95 -8.58
N PHE A 47 3.95 13.91 -8.18
CA PHE A 47 3.03 13.79 -7.05
C PHE A 47 1.57 14.09 -7.41
N GLY A 48 1.25 14.19 -8.70
CA GLY A 48 -0.09 14.47 -9.21
C GLY A 48 -0.11 15.65 -10.17
N LYS A 49 -1.23 15.83 -10.89
CA LYS A 49 -1.44 16.99 -11.78
C LYS A 49 -1.86 18.21 -10.96
N VAL A 50 -1.35 19.37 -11.34
CA VAL A 50 -1.73 20.65 -10.73
C VAL A 50 -3.18 21.01 -11.05
N GLU A 51 -3.73 20.54 -12.17
CA GLU A 51 -5.13 20.78 -12.54
C GLU A 51 -6.12 20.06 -11.61
N ASP A 52 -5.82 18.81 -11.25
CA ASP A 52 -6.66 17.99 -10.37
C ASP A 52 -6.49 18.39 -8.89
N ASP A 53 -5.31 18.91 -8.53
CA ASP A 53 -5.00 19.41 -7.19
C ASP A 53 -4.29 20.78 -7.24
N PRO A 54 -5.01 21.88 -7.54
CA PRO A 54 -4.41 23.21 -7.71
C PRO A 54 -3.78 23.76 -6.43
N LYS A 55 -4.25 23.30 -5.27
CA LYS A 55 -3.73 23.69 -3.95
C LYS A 55 -2.61 22.77 -3.46
N GLY A 56 -2.29 21.69 -4.19
CA GLY A 56 -1.19 20.78 -3.90
C GLY A 56 -1.36 19.95 -2.63
N VAL A 57 -2.59 19.79 -2.13
CA VAL A 57 -2.88 19.11 -0.85
C VAL A 57 -2.53 17.62 -0.93
N GLU A 58 -3.00 16.92 -1.96
CA GLU A 58 -2.71 15.49 -2.15
C GLU A 58 -1.28 15.28 -2.65
N ALA A 59 -0.73 16.23 -3.40
CA ALA A 59 0.67 16.21 -3.81
C ALA A 59 1.64 16.34 -2.63
N GLU A 60 1.34 17.21 -1.67
CA GLU A 60 2.13 17.38 -0.45
C GLU A 60 2.04 16.16 0.47
N LYS A 61 0.83 15.60 0.60
CA LYS A 61 0.60 14.36 1.34
C LYS A 61 1.42 13.20 0.78
N GLU A 62 1.45 13.03 -0.54
CA GLU A 62 2.28 12.01 -1.15
C GLU A 62 3.76 12.27 -1.00
N TRP A 63 4.17 13.51 -1.26
CA TRP A 63 5.55 13.93 -1.04
C TRP A 63 6.01 13.51 0.36
N ASN A 64 5.25 13.87 1.38
CA ASN A 64 5.56 13.51 2.77
C ASN A 64 5.55 11.99 3.00
N ARG A 65 4.66 11.23 2.34
CA ARG A 65 4.61 9.76 2.45
C ARG A 65 5.90 9.10 1.96
N VAL A 66 6.43 9.53 0.82
CA VAL A 66 7.53 8.82 0.14
C VAL A 66 8.90 9.43 0.37
N ARG A 67 8.96 10.69 0.83
CA ARG A 67 10.21 11.48 0.89
C ARG A 67 11.32 10.78 1.65
N ASP A 68 11.03 10.16 2.78
CA ASP A 68 12.05 9.58 3.64
C ASP A 68 12.65 8.29 3.03
N ASP A 69 11.83 7.49 2.34
CA ASP A 69 12.31 6.35 1.55
C ASP A 69 13.14 6.82 0.35
N LEU A 70 12.68 7.84 -0.37
CA LEU A 70 13.40 8.39 -1.51
C LEU A 70 14.76 8.98 -1.11
N TYR A 71 14.86 9.66 0.04
CA TYR A 71 16.14 10.17 0.56
C TYR A 71 17.04 9.03 1.06
N ALA A 72 16.46 8.01 1.67
CA ALA A 72 17.19 6.84 2.16
C ALA A 72 17.55 5.82 1.06
N ALA A 73 17.38 6.17 -0.22
CA ALA A 73 17.63 5.27 -1.36
C ALA A 73 16.74 4.02 -1.41
N ARG A 74 15.61 4.01 -0.70
CA ARG A 74 14.63 2.94 -0.70
C ARG A 74 13.52 3.21 -1.71
N GLU A 75 12.94 2.14 -2.22
CA GLU A 75 11.76 2.21 -3.07
C GLU A 75 10.51 2.44 -2.19
N PRO A 76 9.74 3.52 -2.41
CA PRO A 76 8.53 3.77 -1.64
C PRO A 76 7.49 2.67 -1.87
N GLY A 77 6.77 2.27 -0.82
CA GLY A 77 5.67 1.30 -0.97
C GLY A 77 4.61 1.76 -1.97
N ALA A 78 3.95 0.81 -2.64
CA ALA A 78 2.87 1.08 -3.60
C ALA A 78 1.69 1.82 -2.97
N ARG A 79 0.91 2.55 -3.79
CA ARG A 79 -0.27 3.34 -3.38
C ARG A 79 -1.54 2.60 -3.74
N ASP A 80 -1.90 1.56 -3.01
CA ASP A 80 -2.93 0.68 -3.56
C ASP A 80 -4.17 0.58 -2.67
N SER A 81 -5.28 1.08 -3.24
CA SER A 81 -6.66 0.77 -2.89
C SER A 81 -7.05 -0.67 -3.25
N ASP A 82 -6.25 -1.38 -4.05
CA ASP A 82 -6.52 -2.75 -4.53
C ASP A 82 -5.59 -3.81 -3.92
N SER A 83 -4.56 -3.41 -3.16
CA SER A 83 -3.70 -4.37 -2.46
C SER A 83 -4.35 -4.80 -1.15
N ILE A 84 -4.62 -6.08 -0.99
CA ILE A 84 -5.10 -6.63 0.28
C ILE A 84 -3.99 -6.51 1.35
N SER A 85 -4.34 -5.88 2.47
CA SER A 85 -3.46 -5.87 3.64
C SER A 85 -3.38 -7.27 4.27
N LEU A 86 -2.30 -7.54 5.00
CA LEU A 86 -2.16 -8.81 5.71
C LEU A 86 -3.33 -9.08 6.67
N LYS A 87 -3.88 -8.03 7.30
CA LYS A 87 -5.11 -8.13 8.11
C LYS A 87 -6.31 -8.58 7.26
N GLY A 88 -6.51 -7.97 6.10
CA GLY A 88 -7.60 -8.31 5.19
C GLY A 88 -7.54 -9.78 4.79
N LEU A 89 -6.35 -10.24 4.42
CA LEU A 89 -6.13 -11.62 4.03
C LEU A 89 -6.28 -12.61 5.20
N VAL A 90 -5.82 -12.25 6.40
CA VAL A 90 -6.05 -13.06 7.61
C VAL A 90 -7.53 -13.23 7.91
N ASN A 91 -8.31 -12.16 7.80
CA ASN A 91 -9.74 -12.22 8.04
C ASN A 91 -10.45 -13.11 7.01
N GLU A 92 -10.12 -12.96 5.73
CA GLU A 92 -10.68 -13.81 4.66
C GLU A 92 -10.31 -15.28 4.84
N TYR A 93 -9.06 -15.58 5.19
CA TYR A 93 -8.62 -16.95 5.42
C TYR A 93 -9.32 -17.58 6.63
N LEU A 94 -9.41 -16.88 7.76
CA LEU A 94 -10.08 -17.40 8.97
C LEU A 94 -11.59 -17.54 8.76
N THR A 95 -12.21 -16.57 8.10
CA THR A 95 -13.33 -16.70 7.15
C THR A 95 -13.66 -18.12 6.69
N HIS A 96 -12.87 -18.52 5.70
CA HIS A 96 -12.94 -19.79 5.01
C HIS A 96 -12.69 -20.99 5.95
N GLN A 97 -11.68 -20.90 6.82
CA GLN A 97 -11.35 -21.99 7.74
C GLN A 97 -12.45 -22.25 8.78
N GLU A 98 -13.17 -21.22 9.21
CA GLU A 98 -14.34 -21.36 10.08
C GLU A 98 -15.48 -22.11 9.41
N ARG A 99 -15.80 -21.78 8.15
CA ARG A 99 -16.82 -22.52 7.37
C ARG A 99 -16.47 -24.00 7.25
N ARG A 100 -15.19 -24.32 6.99
CA ARG A 100 -14.69 -25.69 6.92
C ARG A 100 -14.80 -26.42 8.26
N ARG A 101 -14.58 -25.72 9.37
CA ARG A 101 -14.78 -26.27 10.73
C ARG A 101 -16.26 -26.60 10.94
N ASP A 102 -17.14 -25.66 10.61
CA ASP A 102 -18.58 -25.82 10.82
C ASP A 102 -19.18 -26.91 9.91
N ALA A 103 -18.61 -27.10 8.72
CA ALA A 103 -18.91 -28.22 7.83
C ALA A 103 -18.28 -29.56 8.28
N GLY A 104 -17.49 -29.59 9.35
CA GLY A 104 -16.84 -30.79 9.87
C GLY A 104 -15.61 -31.27 9.07
N GLU A 105 -15.15 -30.50 8.08
CA GLU A 105 -13.97 -30.85 7.27
C GLU A 105 -12.66 -30.72 8.06
N ILE A 106 -12.63 -29.83 9.07
CA ILE A 106 -11.49 -29.66 9.97
C ILE A 106 -11.94 -29.66 11.43
N SER A 107 -11.10 -30.19 12.31
CA SER A 107 -11.34 -30.15 13.75
C SER A 107 -11.18 -28.73 14.32
N LEU A 108 -11.81 -28.47 15.47
CA LEU A 108 -11.58 -27.24 16.26
C LEU A 108 -10.09 -27.03 16.57
N ARG A 109 -9.36 -28.11 16.89
CA ARG A 109 -7.91 -28.04 17.15
C ARG A 109 -7.13 -27.55 15.93
N THR A 110 -7.50 -28.02 14.73
CA THR A 110 -6.88 -27.58 13.47
C THR A 110 -7.16 -26.10 13.22
N PHE A 111 -8.41 -25.66 13.41
CA PHE A 111 -8.80 -24.26 13.29
C PHE A 111 -8.01 -23.35 14.24
N LEU A 112 -7.93 -23.70 15.53
CA LEU A 112 -7.16 -22.95 16.52
C LEU A 112 -5.66 -22.86 16.17
N GLY A 113 -5.10 -23.92 15.59
CA GLY A 113 -3.74 -23.90 15.06
C GLY A 113 -3.54 -22.90 13.93
N MET A 114 -4.49 -22.81 13.00
CA MET A 114 -4.47 -21.81 11.91
C MET A 114 -4.63 -20.38 12.45
N HIS A 115 -5.52 -20.20 13.42
CA HIS A 115 -5.72 -18.92 14.10
C HIS A 115 -4.43 -18.42 14.75
N ALA A 116 -3.77 -19.28 15.54
CA ALA A 116 -2.48 -18.95 16.17
C ALA A 116 -1.39 -18.62 15.13
N THR A 117 -1.37 -19.31 13.98
CA THR A 117 -0.44 -18.99 12.90
C THR A 117 -0.71 -17.63 12.27
N CYS A 118 -1.97 -17.27 12.04
CA CYS A 118 -2.34 -15.94 11.53
C CYS A 118 -1.95 -14.83 12.50
N GLU A 119 -2.11 -15.07 13.81
CA GLU A 119 -1.68 -14.14 14.84
C GLU A 119 -0.16 -13.91 14.80
N ASN A 120 0.63 -14.98 14.63
CA ASN A 120 2.09 -14.88 14.50
C ASN A 120 2.51 -14.11 13.24
N LEU A 121 1.82 -14.33 12.11
CA LEU A 121 2.06 -13.60 10.86
C LEU A 121 1.86 -12.10 11.06
N VAL A 122 0.74 -11.71 11.67
CA VAL A 122 0.41 -10.30 11.95
C VAL A 122 1.43 -9.69 12.93
N LYS A 123 1.84 -10.42 13.98
CA LYS A 123 2.85 -9.96 14.94
C LYS A 123 4.23 -9.77 14.31
N ALA A 124 4.63 -10.63 13.39
CA ALA A 124 5.97 -10.57 12.77
C ALA A 124 6.05 -9.52 11.65
N LEU A 125 5.04 -9.47 10.78
CA LEU A 125 5.08 -8.69 9.53
C LEU A 125 4.31 -7.38 9.61
N GLY A 126 3.31 -7.31 10.51
CA GLY A 126 2.46 -6.14 10.70
C GLY A 126 1.13 -6.24 9.95
N LYS A 127 0.04 -5.87 10.64
CA LYS A 127 -1.34 -5.95 10.14
C LYS A 127 -1.62 -5.15 8.86
N THR A 128 -0.94 -4.01 8.67
CA THR A 128 -1.11 -3.10 7.53
C THR A 128 -0.12 -3.38 6.39
N LYS A 129 0.79 -4.34 6.57
CA LYS A 129 1.73 -4.72 5.51
C LYS A 129 0.93 -5.18 4.30
N GLN A 130 1.22 -4.60 3.15
CA GLN A 130 0.57 -5.02 1.91
C GLN A 130 1.14 -6.35 1.47
N VAL A 131 0.25 -7.29 1.18
CA VAL A 131 0.68 -8.66 0.89
C VAL A 131 1.46 -8.73 -0.42
N SER A 132 1.07 -7.92 -1.42
CA SER A 132 1.82 -7.72 -2.68
C SER A 132 3.23 -7.17 -2.50
N THR A 133 3.56 -6.61 -1.34
CA THR A 133 4.89 -6.03 -1.05
C THR A 133 5.79 -6.94 -0.22
N LEU A 134 5.34 -8.17 0.06
CA LEU A 134 6.13 -9.13 0.83
C LEU A 134 7.36 -9.57 0.04
N ARG A 135 8.53 -9.49 0.67
CA ARG A 135 9.82 -9.86 0.09
C ARG A 135 10.44 -11.05 0.85
N PRO A 136 11.45 -11.75 0.30
CA PRO A 136 12.18 -12.80 1.01
C PRO A 136 12.64 -12.40 2.43
N ASP A 137 13.06 -11.15 2.61
CA ASP A 137 13.48 -10.61 3.91
C ASP A 137 12.34 -10.56 4.94
N ASP A 138 11.11 -10.32 4.50
CA ASP A 138 9.92 -10.39 5.36
C ASP A 138 9.73 -11.85 5.86
N PHE A 139 9.91 -12.85 4.99
CA PHE A 139 9.83 -14.27 5.39
C PHE A 139 11.01 -14.70 6.27
N ALA A 140 12.20 -14.15 6.06
CA ALA A 140 13.34 -14.34 6.96
C ALA A 140 13.04 -13.76 8.35
N LYS A 141 12.46 -12.56 8.41
CA LYS A 141 12.00 -11.94 9.67
C LYS A 141 10.95 -12.79 10.37
N LEU A 142 9.98 -13.33 9.64
CA LEU A 142 8.97 -14.25 10.19
C LEU A 142 9.62 -15.50 10.80
N LYS A 143 10.55 -16.13 10.07
CA LYS A 143 11.27 -17.32 10.57
C LYS A 143 12.03 -17.00 11.85
N THR A 144 12.76 -15.88 11.88
CA THR A 144 13.50 -15.43 13.07
C THR A 144 12.57 -15.12 14.25
N TYR A 145 11.41 -14.52 13.99
CA TYR A 145 10.40 -14.26 15.02
C TYR A 145 9.90 -15.56 15.65
N LEU A 146 9.53 -16.56 14.82
CA LEU A 146 9.02 -17.85 15.27
C LEU A 146 10.07 -18.68 16.01
N ALA A 147 11.33 -18.59 15.60
CA ALA A 147 12.43 -19.33 16.21
C ALA A 147 12.70 -18.94 17.68
N LYS A 148 12.21 -17.78 18.14
CA LYS A 148 12.37 -17.33 19.53
C LYS A 148 11.67 -18.24 20.55
N THR A 149 10.56 -18.87 20.15
CA THR A 149 9.71 -19.67 21.05
C THR A 149 9.54 -21.11 20.58
N ARG A 150 10.12 -21.48 19.43
CA ARG A 150 9.93 -22.79 18.80
C ARG A 150 11.25 -23.45 18.47
N GLN A 151 11.34 -24.73 18.83
CA GLN A 151 12.42 -25.62 18.40
C GLN A 151 12.20 -26.11 16.96
N ALA A 152 13.21 -26.77 16.38
CA ALA A 152 13.28 -27.12 14.97
C ALA A 152 12.01 -27.77 14.39
N VAL A 153 11.44 -28.78 15.06
CA VAL A 153 10.24 -29.49 14.57
C VAL A 153 9.00 -28.60 14.62
N SER A 154 8.79 -27.89 15.73
CA SER A 154 7.66 -26.97 15.89
C SER A 154 7.74 -25.80 14.90
N LEU A 155 8.95 -25.29 14.66
CA LEU A 155 9.22 -24.25 13.67
C LEU A 155 8.92 -24.73 12.25
N ARG A 156 9.35 -25.94 11.87
CA ARG A 156 9.03 -26.54 10.57
C ARG A 156 7.53 -26.64 10.36
N ASN A 157 6.79 -27.13 11.35
CA ASN A 157 5.35 -27.28 11.26
C ASN A 157 4.63 -25.93 11.17
N GLU A 158 5.08 -24.92 11.91
CA GLU A 158 4.55 -23.56 11.81
C GLU A 158 4.80 -22.96 10.42
N MET A 159 6.01 -23.11 9.88
CA MET A 159 6.32 -22.63 8.52
C MET A 159 5.45 -23.31 7.45
N GLN A 160 5.10 -24.60 7.61
CA GLN A 160 4.16 -25.25 6.71
C GLN A 160 2.75 -24.66 6.79
N ARG A 161 2.27 -24.31 7.99
CA ARG A 161 0.99 -23.61 8.14
C ARG A 161 1.01 -22.22 7.50
N CYS A 162 2.10 -21.47 7.67
CA CYS A 162 2.28 -20.20 6.98
C CYS A 162 2.21 -20.36 5.46
N ARG A 163 2.80 -21.43 4.90
CA ARG A 163 2.69 -21.72 3.45
C ARG A 163 1.25 -22.04 3.04
N SER A 164 0.51 -22.79 3.85
CA SER A 164 -0.91 -23.07 3.58
C SER A 164 -1.74 -21.78 3.51
N PHE A 165 -1.46 -20.82 4.40
CA PHE A 165 -2.08 -19.50 4.38
C PHE A 165 -1.82 -18.73 3.08
N PHE A 166 -0.55 -18.59 2.67
CA PHE A 166 -0.22 -17.87 1.43
C PHE A 166 -0.66 -18.63 0.17
N ARG A 167 -0.70 -19.96 0.20
CA ARG A 167 -1.27 -20.77 -0.88
C ARG A 167 -2.76 -20.51 -1.07
N HIS A 168 -3.53 -20.42 0.02
CA HIS A 168 -4.96 -20.05 -0.07
C HIS A 168 -5.14 -18.70 -0.76
N ALA A 169 -4.32 -17.73 -0.39
CA ALA A 169 -4.36 -16.40 -0.97
C ALA A 169 -4.08 -16.41 -2.48
N HIS A 170 -3.14 -17.23 -2.94
CA HIS A 170 -2.82 -17.38 -4.35
C HIS A 170 -3.92 -18.12 -5.14
N VAL A 171 -4.45 -19.23 -4.62
CA VAL A 171 -5.48 -20.04 -5.29
C VAL A 171 -6.81 -19.27 -5.46
N ASN A 172 -7.07 -18.28 -4.61
CA ASN A 172 -8.28 -17.44 -4.68
C ASN A 172 -8.02 -16.08 -5.36
N ASP A 173 -6.93 -15.93 -6.11
CA ASP A 173 -6.55 -14.69 -6.84
C ASP A 173 -6.46 -13.44 -5.94
N LEU A 174 -6.18 -13.59 -4.64
CA LEU A 174 -6.02 -12.48 -3.70
C LEU A 174 -4.61 -11.87 -3.73
N ILE A 175 -3.66 -12.56 -4.37
CA ILE A 175 -2.28 -12.11 -4.59
C ILE A 175 -1.78 -12.71 -5.92
N SER A 176 -1.09 -11.91 -6.74
CA SER A 176 -0.39 -12.37 -7.95
C SER A 176 0.84 -13.24 -7.63
N GLU A 177 1.30 -14.04 -8.60
CA GLU A 177 2.50 -14.92 -8.52
C GLU A 177 3.77 -14.24 -7.97
#